data_AF-A0A365TTE4-F1
#
_entry.id   AF-A0A365TTE4-F1
#
_cell.length_a   1.000
_cell.length_b   1.000
_cell.length_c   1.000
_cell.angle_alpha   90.00
_cell.angle_beta   90.00
_cell.angle_gamma   90.00
#
_symmetry.space_group_name_H-M   'P 1'
#
loop_
_entity.id
_entity.type
_entity.pdbx_description
1 polymer ?
#
loop_
_entity_poly.entity_id
_entity_poly.type
_entity_poly.pdbx_seq_one_letter_code
_entity_poly.pdbx_strand_id
1 'polypeptide(L)'
;MKKKLIMGLCLVLLPSIAFGQTISECRDRQKLTEMAIEVRDRVSEGESEDSLLMWAGNVAAPGLQAAAYKAVEAFTFRPPSKSVPRVVTIMGFLCSKTYRP
;
A
#
# COMPACT_ATOMS: atom_id res chain seq x y z
N MET A 1 -28.34 12.88 -48.86
CA MET A 1 -26.86 13.05 -48.87
C MET A 1 -26.46 14.00 -47.74
N LYS A 2 -25.79 13.49 -46.70
CA LYS A 2 -24.42 13.82 -46.22
C LYS A 2 -24.31 14.89 -45.11
N LYS A 3 -24.36 14.37 -43.87
CA LYS A 3 -23.54 14.62 -42.66
C LYS A 3 -22.68 15.91 -42.63
N LYS A 4 -22.78 16.67 -41.53
CA LYS A 4 -21.60 17.23 -40.84
C LYS A 4 -21.71 17.04 -39.34
N LEU A 5 -20.72 16.33 -38.82
CA LEU A 5 -20.56 15.85 -37.45
C LEU A 5 -20.31 17.01 -36.47
N ILE A 6 -20.82 16.80 -35.26
CA ILE A 6 -20.62 17.61 -34.06
C ILE A 6 -19.11 17.69 -33.76
N MET A 7 -18.62 18.93 -33.68
CA MET A 7 -17.22 19.26 -33.49
C MET A 7 -16.87 19.17 -31.99
N GLY A 8 -16.18 18.09 -31.64
CA GLY A 8 -15.09 18.04 -30.66
C GLY A 8 -15.27 18.76 -29.33
N LEU A 9 -15.89 18.10 -28.36
CA LEU A 9 -15.56 18.31 -26.95
C LEU A 9 -14.32 17.46 -26.63
N CYS A 10 -13.12 17.97 -26.94
CA CYS A 10 -11.89 17.41 -26.40
C CYS A 10 -11.88 17.71 -24.89
N LEU A 11 -12.41 16.78 -24.10
CA LEU A 11 -12.08 16.63 -22.70
C LEU A 11 -10.56 16.41 -22.63
N VAL A 12 -9.83 17.50 -22.41
CA VAL A 12 -8.43 17.44 -21.99
C VAL A 12 -8.45 16.82 -20.60
N LEU A 13 -8.30 15.50 -20.55
CA LEU A 13 -7.96 14.77 -19.35
C LEU A 13 -6.59 15.28 -18.92
N LEU A 14 -6.60 16.27 -18.03
CA LEU A 14 -5.42 16.71 -17.29
C LEU A 14 -4.82 15.47 -16.63
N PRO A 15 -3.53 15.15 -16.85
CA PRO A 15 -2.87 14.15 -16.03
C PRO A 15 -2.78 14.76 -14.62
N SER A 16 -3.65 14.29 -13.73
CA SER A 16 -3.55 14.60 -12.31
C SER A 16 -2.17 14.15 -11.84
N ILE A 17 -1.28 15.12 -11.68
CA ILE A 17 0.05 14.97 -11.10
C ILE A 17 -0.15 14.46 -9.67
N ALA A 18 -0.12 13.13 -9.50
CA ALA A 18 -0.32 12.40 -8.24
C ALA A 18 0.87 12.53 -7.28
N PHE A 19 1.54 13.68 -7.26
CA PHE A 19 2.73 13.91 -6.44
C PHE A 19 2.40 14.28 -4.99
N GLY A 20 1.11 14.49 -4.66
CA GLY A 20 0.67 14.83 -3.30
C GLY A 20 0.21 13.65 -2.43
N GLN A 21 -0.08 12.47 -3.00
CA GLN A 21 -0.71 11.38 -2.25
C GLN A 21 0.28 10.45 -1.54
N THR A 22 1.51 10.36 -2.04
CA THR A 22 2.47 9.32 -1.65
C THR A 22 2.93 9.40 -0.20
N ILE A 23 3.36 10.58 0.27
CA ILE A 23 3.72 10.78 1.69
C ILE A 23 2.46 10.80 2.58
N SER A 24 1.32 11.27 2.05
CA SER A 24 0.06 11.31 2.79
C SER A 24 -0.37 9.91 3.21
N GLU A 25 -0.23 8.92 2.34
CA GLU A 25 -0.57 7.52 2.64
C GLU A 25 0.30 6.91 3.75
N CYS A 26 1.58 7.31 3.85
CA CYS A 26 2.46 6.89 4.94
C CYS A 26 2.16 7.58 6.27
N ARG A 27 1.55 8.77 6.23
CA ARG A 27 1.10 9.50 7.43
C ARG A 27 -0.24 8.98 7.93
N ASP A 28 -0.99 8.29 7.09
CA ASP A 28 -2.24 7.64 7.47
C ASP A 28 -1.97 6.40 8.33
N ARG A 29 -1.92 6.63 9.64
CA ARG A 29 -1.71 5.58 10.63
C ARG A 29 -2.87 4.57 10.64
N GLN A 30 -4.07 4.97 10.24
CA GLN A 30 -5.21 4.04 10.16
C GLN A 30 -4.98 3.03 9.04
N LYS A 31 -4.61 3.48 7.84
CA LYS A 31 -4.30 2.61 6.70
C LYS A 31 -3.18 1.60 7.03
N LEU A 32 -2.12 2.05 7.70
CA LEU A 32 -1.05 1.15 8.15
C LEU A 32 -1.51 0.14 9.22
N THR A 33 -2.47 0.53 10.06
CA THR A 33 -3.04 -0.34 11.10
C THR A 33 -3.93 -1.41 10.48
N GLU A 34 -4.80 -1.04 9.53
CA GLU A 34 -5.64 -1.97 8.78
C GLU A 34 -4.79 -3.02 8.07
N MET A 35 -3.72 -2.58 7.40
CA MET A 35 -2.77 -3.46 6.73
C MET A 35 -2.06 -4.43 7.70
N ALA A 36 -1.62 -3.94 8.87
CA ALA A 36 -0.98 -4.79 9.87
C ALA A 36 -1.96 -5.82 10.48
N ILE A 37 -3.23 -5.44 10.65
CA ILE A 37 -4.28 -6.35 11.11
C ILE A 37 -4.57 -7.41 10.05
N GLU A 38 -4.73 -7.02 8.79
CA GLU A 38 -4.99 -7.94 7.68
C GLU A 38 -3.91 -9.03 7.62
N VAL A 39 -2.63 -8.66 7.67
CA VAL A 39 -1.54 -9.65 7.62
C VAL A 39 -1.57 -10.56 8.85
N ARG A 40 -1.74 -10.00 10.06
CA ARG A 40 -1.82 -10.80 11.29
C ARG A 40 -2.96 -11.82 11.23
N ASP A 41 -4.11 -11.40 10.76
CA ASP A 41 -5.32 -12.24 10.72
C ASP A 41 -5.15 -13.34 9.68
N ARG A 42 -4.66 -13.02 8.48
CA ARG A 42 -4.34 -14.01 7.43
C ARG A 42 -3.28 -15.03 7.86
N VAL A 43 -2.24 -14.61 8.58
CA VAL A 43 -1.26 -15.53 9.18
C VAL A 43 -1.94 -16.43 10.22
N SER A 44 -2.85 -15.89 11.03
CA SER A 44 -3.58 -16.66 12.05
C SER A 44 -4.56 -17.67 11.44
N GLU A 45 -5.07 -17.36 10.25
CA GLU A 45 -5.90 -18.26 9.42
C GLU A 45 -5.09 -19.33 8.69
N GLY A 46 -3.75 -19.27 8.76
CA GLY A 46 -2.85 -20.26 8.17
C GLY A 46 -2.46 -19.98 6.71
N GLU A 47 -2.63 -18.75 6.25
CA GLU A 47 -2.15 -18.36 4.92
C GLU A 47 -0.62 -18.47 4.80
N SER A 48 -0.15 -18.92 3.64
CA SER A 48 1.28 -19.09 3.40
C SER A 48 2.01 -17.75 3.27
N GLU A 49 3.27 -17.74 3.69
CA GLU A 49 4.16 -16.58 3.51
C GLU A 49 4.27 -16.18 2.04
N ASP A 50 4.39 -17.14 1.12
CA ASP A 50 4.46 -16.86 -0.33
C ASP A 50 3.22 -16.10 -0.84
N SER A 51 2.03 -16.48 -0.39
CA SER A 51 0.78 -15.80 -0.76
C SER A 51 0.74 -14.37 -0.23
N LEU A 52 1.17 -14.17 1.01
CA LEU A 52 1.28 -12.85 1.63
C LEU A 52 2.33 -11.96 0.94
N LEU A 53 3.47 -12.53 0.51
CA LEU A 53 4.49 -11.83 -0.24
C LEU A 53 4.02 -11.43 -1.64
N MET A 54 3.23 -12.29 -2.31
CA MET A 54 2.58 -11.94 -3.58
C MET A 54 1.59 -10.79 -3.40
N TRP A 55 0.77 -10.83 -2.35
CA TRP A 55 -0.14 -9.73 -2.03
C TRP A 55 0.62 -8.42 -1.77
N ALA A 56 1.70 -8.45 -0.96
CA ALA A 56 2.51 -7.28 -0.67
C ALA A 56 3.12 -6.69 -1.95
N GLY A 57 3.59 -7.55 -2.87
CA GLY A 57 4.11 -7.14 -4.18
C GLY A 57 3.10 -6.43 -5.08
N ASN A 58 1.79 -6.67 -4.88
CA ASN A 58 0.73 -6.03 -5.66
C ASN A 58 0.26 -4.69 -5.07
N VAL A 59 0.81 -4.25 -3.93
CA VAL A 59 0.49 -2.93 -3.35
C VAL A 59 1.08 -1.82 -4.22
N ALA A 60 0.23 -0.95 -4.76
CA ALA A 60 0.61 0.02 -5.80
C ALA A 60 1.58 1.12 -5.33
N ALA A 61 1.44 1.61 -4.10
CA ALA A 61 2.25 2.72 -3.62
C ALA A 61 3.56 2.20 -3.01
N PRO A 62 4.74 2.65 -3.48
CA PRO A 62 6.04 2.10 -3.03
C PRO A 62 6.25 2.12 -1.51
N GLY A 63 5.82 3.18 -0.82
CA GLY A 63 5.93 3.24 0.63
C GLY A 63 5.01 2.24 1.33
N LEU A 64 3.77 2.09 0.85
CA LEU A 64 2.83 1.11 1.39
C LEU A 64 3.25 -0.32 1.08
N GLN A 65 3.87 -0.56 -0.07
CA GLN A 65 4.45 -1.85 -0.43
C GLN A 65 5.59 -2.23 0.53
N ALA A 66 6.50 -1.29 0.83
CA ALA A 66 7.55 -1.52 1.83
C ALA A 66 6.97 -1.79 3.23
N ALA A 67 5.91 -1.09 3.61
CA ALA A 67 5.18 -1.36 4.84
C ALA A 67 4.51 -2.75 4.85
N ALA A 68 3.90 -3.16 3.74
CA ALA A 68 3.27 -4.47 3.59
C ALA A 68 4.28 -5.60 3.76
N TYR A 69 5.42 -5.54 3.08
CA TYR A 69 6.51 -6.51 3.27
C TYR A 69 6.97 -6.56 4.73
N LYS A 70 7.07 -5.40 5.41
CA LYS A 70 7.46 -5.39 6.81
C LYS A 70 6.42 -6.01 7.72
N ALA A 71 5.12 -5.83 7.43
CA ALA A 71 4.06 -6.50 8.17
C ALA A 71 4.16 -8.02 8.01
N VAL A 72 4.36 -8.51 6.79
CA VAL A 72 4.55 -9.95 6.51
C VAL A 72 5.73 -10.48 7.32
N GLU A 73 6.91 -9.89 7.15
CA GLU A 73 8.11 -10.28 7.90
C GLU A 73 7.86 -10.28 9.41
N ALA A 74 7.21 -9.25 9.95
CA ALA A 74 6.97 -9.15 11.39
C ALA A 74 6.05 -10.24 11.94
N PHE A 75 5.10 -10.74 11.16
CA PHE A 75 4.13 -11.74 11.59
C PHE A 75 4.48 -13.18 11.17
N THR A 76 5.40 -13.38 10.21
CA THR A 76 5.87 -14.71 9.79
C THR A 76 7.23 -15.07 10.39
N PHE A 77 8.14 -14.11 10.60
CA PHE A 77 9.51 -14.37 11.09
C PHE A 77 9.51 -14.86 12.54
N ARG A 78 10.38 -15.82 12.89
CA ARG A 78 10.38 -16.44 14.23
C ARG A 78 11.31 -15.72 15.22
N PRO A 79 10.83 -15.36 16.43
CA PRO A 79 9.45 -15.45 16.89
C PRO A 79 8.57 -14.34 16.27
N PRO A 80 7.31 -14.65 15.89
CA PRO A 80 6.43 -13.67 15.28
C PRO A 80 6.05 -12.58 16.28
N SER A 81 5.91 -11.36 15.78
CA SER A 81 5.44 -10.23 16.55
C SER A 81 3.99 -10.45 16.98
N LYS A 82 3.68 -10.08 18.23
CA LYS A 82 2.30 -10.08 18.75
C LYS A 82 1.69 -8.68 18.82
N SER A 83 2.44 -7.64 18.44
CA SER A 83 2.08 -6.24 18.68
C SER A 83 1.86 -5.50 17.37
N VAL A 84 0.60 -5.35 16.97
CA VAL A 84 0.20 -4.49 15.86
C VAL A 84 0.72 -3.05 16.04
N PRO A 85 0.57 -2.38 17.20
CA PRO A 85 1.05 -1.00 17.34
C PRO A 85 2.55 -0.82 17.11
N ARG A 86 3.36 -1.81 17.52
CA ARG A 86 4.81 -1.80 17.28
C ARG A 86 5.13 -1.96 15.80
N VAL A 87 4.46 -2.89 15.12
CA VAL A 87 4.64 -3.15 13.68
C VAL A 87 4.24 -1.92 12.87
N VAL A 88 3.09 -1.30 13.17
CA VAL A 88 2.62 -0.06 12.53
C VAL A 88 3.62 1.08 12.64
N THR A 89 4.30 1.23 13.79
CA THR A 89 5.34 2.25 13.96
C THR A 89 6.54 2.02 13.02
N ILE A 90 6.96 0.77 12.85
CA ILE A 90 8.07 0.43 11.93
C ILE A 90 7.63 0.60 10.47
N MET A 91 6.42 0.16 10.14
CA MET A 91 5.80 0.36 8.83
C MET A 91 5.77 1.84 8.44
N GLY A 92 5.33 2.73 9.35
CA GLY A 92 5.29 4.17 9.08
C GLY A 92 6.67 4.78 8.83
N PHE A 93 7.69 4.32 9.56
CA PHE A 93 9.08 4.72 9.32
C PHE A 93 9.57 4.29 7.94
N LEU A 94 9.37 3.03 7.56
CA LEU A 94 9.81 2.49 6.27
C LEU A 94 9.06 3.13 5.10
N CYS A 95 7.74 3.23 5.21
CA CYS A 95 6.89 3.87 4.21
C CYS A 95 7.39 5.30 3.92
N SER A 96 7.66 6.07 4.97
CA SER A 96 8.15 7.45 4.84
C SER A 96 9.55 7.55 4.25
N LYS A 97 10.40 6.53 4.49
CA LYS A 97 11.77 6.47 3.95
C LYS A 97 11.78 6.17 2.45
N THR A 98 10.84 5.37 1.94
CA THR A 98 10.75 5.05 0.51
C THR A 98 10.53 6.29 -0.38
N TYR A 99 10.00 7.38 0.18
CA TYR A 99 9.75 8.64 -0.54
C TYR A 99 10.82 9.72 -0.32
N ARG A 100 11.89 9.43 0.42
CA ARG A 100 13.03 10.35 0.55
C ARG A 100 14.17 9.83 -0.34
N PRO A 101 14.64 10.62 -1.33
CA PRO A 101 15.85 10.27 -2.09
C PRO A 101 17.10 10.26 -1.20
#